data_AF-A0A5A8UAJ3-F1
#
_entry.id   AF-A0A5A8UAJ3-F1
#
_cell.length_a   1.000
_cell.length_b   1.000
_cell.length_c   1.000
_cell.angle_alpha   90.00
_cell.angle_beta   90.00
_cell.angle_gamma   90.00
#
_symmetry.space_group_name_H-M   'P 1'
#
loop_
_entity.id
_entity.type
_entity.pdbx_description
1 polymer ?
#
loop_
_entity_poly.entity_id
_entity_poly.type
_entity_poly.pdbx_seq_one_letter_code
_entity_poly.pdbx_strand_id
1 'polypeptide(L)' 'MKKYKCTICDWIYDEALGAPAEGIEPNTKWEDVPE' A
#
# COMPACT_ATOMS: atom_id res chain seq x y z
N MET A 1 9.07 -3.14 -7.10
CA MET A 1 8.04 -2.93 -6.07
C MET A 1 6.77 -3.59 -6.54
N LYS A 2 6.06 -4.22 -5.61
CA LYS A 2 4.79 -4.91 -5.88
C LYS A 2 3.65 -3.91 -5.76
N LYS A 3 2.54 -4.23 -6.41
CA LYS A 3 1.26 -3.54 -6.25
C LYS A 3 0.23 -4.53 -5.76
N TYR A 4 -0.57 -4.14 -4.80
CA TYR A 4 -1.65 -4.94 -4.23
C TYR A 4 -2.95 -4.28 -4.59
N LYS A 5 -3.93 -5.07 -5.02
CA LYS A 5 -5.25 -4.59 -5.36
C LYS A 5 -6.25 -5.17 -4.37
N CYS A 6 -7.01 -4.30 -3.73
CA CYS A 6 -8.13 -4.71 -2.90
C CYS A 6 -9.15 -5.45 -3.76
N THR A 7 -9.52 -6.66 -3.35
CA THR A 7 -10.49 -7.51 -4.06
C THR A 7 -11.94 -7.07 -3.85
N ILE A 8 -12.18 -6.12 -2.94
CA ILE A 8 -13.52 -5.64 -2.55
C ILE A 8 -13.85 -4.30 -3.22
N CYS A 9 -12.90 -3.36 -3.24
CA CYS A 9 -13.13 -1.99 -3.71
C CYS A 9 -12.20 -1.54 -4.84
N ASP A 10 -11.38 -2.44 -5.40
CA ASP A 10 -10.44 -2.18 -6.49
C ASP A 10 -9.33 -1.14 -6.19
N TRP A 11 -9.20 -0.67 -4.95
CA TRP A 11 -8.11 0.22 -4.54
C TRP A 11 -6.75 -0.45 -4.74
N ILE A 12 -5.75 0.33 -5.18
CA ILE A 12 -4.41 -0.17 -5.48
C ILE A 12 -3.41 0.44 -4.51
N TYR A 13 -2.81 -0.41 -3.68
CA TYR A 13 -1.61 -0.09 -2.92
C TYR A 13 -0.38 -0.29 -3.80
N ASP A 14 0.38 0.77 -4.04
CA ASP A 14 1.67 0.70 -4.72
C ASP A 14 2.76 0.92 -3.68
N GLU A 15 3.58 -0.09 -3.40
CA GLU A 15 4.66 0.02 -2.41
C GLU A 15 5.61 1.18 -2.74
N ALA A 16 5.79 1.53 -4.02
CA ALA A 16 6.64 2.65 -4.40
C ALA A 16 6.06 4.01 -3.99
N LEU A 17 4.74 4.12 -3.91
CA LEU A 17 4.02 5.34 -3.55
C LEU A 17 3.63 5.35 -2.06
N GLY A 18 3.51 4.18 -1.44
CA GLY A 18 2.93 4.04 -0.11
C GLY A 18 1.45 4.45 -0.11
N ALA A 19 0.96 4.84 1.06
CA ALA A 19 -0.36 5.47 1.22
C ALA A 19 -0.25 6.61 2.25
N PRO A 20 0.24 7.80 1.84
CA PRO A 20 0.48 8.91 2.77
C PRO A 20 -0.77 9.39 3.50
N ALA A 21 -1.95 9.24 2.88
CA ALA A 21 -3.24 9.55 3.49
C ALA A 21 -3.56 8.66 4.70
N GLU A 22 -2.99 7.45 4.74
CA GLU A 22 -3.13 6.48 5.83
C GLU A 22 -1.87 6.42 6.70
N GLY A 23 -0.92 7.34 6.49
CA GLY A 23 0.35 7.39 7.24
C GLY A 23 1.39 6.36 6.79
N ILE A 24 1.19 5.71 5.64
CA ILE A 24 2.12 4.72 5.09
C ILE A 24 3.08 5.42 4.12
N GLU A 25 4.37 5.40 4.42
CA GLU A 25 5.39 6.08 3.62
C GLU A 25 5.67 5.37 2.29
N PRO A 26 6.16 6.10 1.26
CA PRO A 26 6.66 5.49 0.04
C PRO A 26 7.78 4.48 0.32
N ASN A 27 7.84 3.43 -0.47
CA ASN A 27 8.76 2.28 -0.35
C ASN A 27 8.47 1.37 0.86
N THR A 28 7.30 1.47 1.48
CA THR A 28 6.84 0.54 2.53
C THR A 28 6.27 -0.72 1.88
N LYS A 29 6.79 -1.91 2.24
CA LYS A 29 6.22 -3.16 1.73
C LYS A 29 4.89 -3.44 2.41
N TRP A 30 4.02 -4.19 1.74
CA TRP A 30 2.74 -4.60 2.36
C TRP A 30 2.94 -5.38 3.67
N GLU A 31 4.01 -6.17 3.78
CA GLU A 31 4.36 -6.92 5.00
C GLU A 31 4.77 -6.01 6.18
N ASP A 32 5.15 -4.77 5.90
CA ASP A 32 5.54 -3.76 6.89
C ASP A 32 4.40 -2.78 7.21
N VAL A 33 3.24 -2.90 6.54
CA VAL A 33 2.05 -2.09 6.81
C VAL A 33 1.43 -2.55 8.14
N PRO A 34 1.18 -1.64 9.10
CA PRO A 34 0.52 -1.99 10.36
C PRO A 34 -0.88 -2.59 10.14
N GLU A 35 -1.26 -3.57 10.97
CA GLU A 35 -2.60 -4.19 11.00
C GLU A 35 -3.68 -3.27 11.58
#